data_AF-A0A6I1E7D8-F1
#
_entry.id   AF-A0A6I1E7D8-F1
#
_cell.length_a   1.000
_cell.length_b   1.000
_cell.length_c   1.000
_cell.angle_alpha   90.00
_cell.angle_beta   90.00
_cell.angle_gamma   90.00
#
_symmetry.space_group_name_H-M   'P 1'
#
loop_
_entity.id
_entity.type
_entity.pdbx_description
1 polymer ?
#
loop_
_entity_poly.entity_id
_entity_poly.type
_entity_poly.pdbx_seq_one_letter_code
_entity_poly.pdbx_strand_id
1 'polypeptide(L)'
;MTWESEVLFAGTAQGTVLRFDKPISFWGGINPVTSAVTLAGHPQHGLTIADKILVIPSLIGSSSSSAIILELFYKKMAPKALILGNRDAILPVGVVVAKQMDWPTIPVVVLPDPPFQTGTKLHIDENGLISEFQPYTNS
;
A
#
# COMPACT_ATOMS: atom_id res chain seq x y z
N MET A 1 11.40 11.92 12.25
CA MET A 1 11.28 12.78 11.07
C MET A 1 9.86 12.68 10.54
N THR A 2 9.36 13.72 9.89
CA THR A 2 8.00 13.75 9.33
C THR A 2 8.04 14.16 7.85
N TRP A 3 7.08 13.66 7.08
CA TRP A 3 6.91 13.96 5.65
C TRP A 3 5.45 14.28 5.37
N GLU A 4 5.21 15.33 4.59
CA GLU A 4 3.88 15.68 4.11
C GLU A 4 3.61 15.00 2.77
N SER A 5 2.38 14.53 2.57
CA SER A 5 1.97 13.84 1.35
C SER A 5 0.61 14.33 0.88
N GLU A 6 0.33 14.19 -0.42
CA GLU A 6 -1.01 14.46 -0.96
C GLU A 6 -1.94 13.32 -0.58
N VAL A 7 -3.07 13.65 0.05
CA VAL A 7 -4.09 12.67 0.43
C VAL A 7 -5.04 12.40 -0.74
N LEU A 8 -5.07 11.17 -1.24
CA LEU A 8 -6.12 10.71 -2.16
C LEU A 8 -7.30 10.11 -1.39
N PHE A 9 -7.01 9.35 -0.34
CA PHE A 9 -7.99 8.77 0.57
C PHE A 9 -7.52 8.97 2.00
N ALA A 10 -8.27 9.76 2.77
CA ALA A 10 -7.98 10.02 4.17
C ALA A 10 -8.18 8.77 5.02
N GLY A 11 -7.39 8.65 6.08
CA GLY A 11 -7.46 7.58 7.06
C GLY A 11 -6.16 7.50 7.85
N THR A 12 -6.15 6.69 8.90
CA THR A 12 -4.98 6.49 9.74
C THR A 12 -4.43 5.09 9.57
N ALA A 13 -3.11 4.94 9.50
CA ALA A 13 -2.48 3.62 9.45
C ALA A 13 -1.18 3.60 10.22
N GLN A 14 -0.90 2.47 10.86
CA GLN A 14 0.38 2.19 11.49
C GLN A 14 0.85 0.80 11.08
N GLY A 15 2.10 0.70 10.62
CA GLY A 15 2.62 -0.57 10.14
C GLY A 15 4.09 -0.56 9.74
N THR A 16 4.58 -1.76 9.44
CA THR A 16 5.90 -1.95 8.85
C THR A 16 5.81 -1.77 7.34
N VAL A 17 6.75 -1.02 6.79
CA VAL A 17 6.90 -0.79 5.36
C VAL A 17 7.28 -2.08 4.65
N LEU A 18 6.58 -2.35 3.55
CA LEU A 18 7.07 -3.18 2.46
C LEU A 18 7.22 -2.25 1.25
N ARG A 19 8.45 -2.06 0.78
CA ARG A 19 8.74 -1.28 -0.42
C ARG A 19 8.86 -2.22 -1.60
N PHE A 20 8.24 -1.87 -2.73
CA PHE A 20 8.55 -2.50 -4.00
C PHE A 20 9.76 -1.83 -4.65
N ASP A 21 10.82 -2.62 -4.86
CA ASP A 21 12.08 -2.13 -5.42
C ASP A 21 12.07 -2.12 -6.96
N LYS A 22 11.09 -2.78 -7.57
CA LYS A 22 10.80 -2.73 -9.00
C LYS A 22 9.31 -2.47 -9.22
N PRO A 23 8.92 -1.90 -10.37
CA PRO A 23 7.51 -1.79 -10.70
C PRO A 23 6.85 -3.17 -10.83
N ILE A 24 5.60 -3.28 -10.39
CA ILE A 24 4.81 -4.50 -10.46
C ILE A 24 3.35 -4.20 -10.83
N SER A 25 2.78 -5.06 -11.68
CA SER A 25 1.34 -5.10 -11.94
C SER A 25 0.66 -5.98 -10.92
N PHE A 26 -0.40 -5.50 -10.27
CA PHE A 26 -1.17 -6.31 -9.34
C PHE A 26 -1.87 -7.46 -10.05
N TRP A 27 -2.35 -7.23 -11.28
CA TRP A 27 -2.83 -8.31 -12.14
C TRP A 27 -1.70 -9.29 -12.47
N GLY A 28 -1.82 -10.54 -11.98
CA GLY A 28 -0.84 -11.61 -12.14
C GLY A 28 0.39 -11.52 -11.23
N GLY A 29 0.68 -10.34 -10.67
CA GLY A 29 1.81 -10.14 -9.76
C GLY A 29 1.49 -10.29 -8.29
N ILE A 30 0.21 -10.22 -7.90
CA ILE A 30 -0.26 -10.41 -6.52
C ILE A 30 -1.35 -11.48 -6.50
N ASN A 31 -1.24 -12.44 -5.57
CA ASN A 31 -2.31 -13.39 -5.29
C ASN A 31 -3.33 -12.74 -4.33
N PRO A 32 -4.60 -12.53 -4.74
CA PRO A 32 -5.58 -11.84 -3.91
C PRO A 32 -6.08 -12.66 -2.71
N VAL A 33 -5.89 -13.98 -2.73
CA VAL A 33 -6.30 -14.88 -1.63
C VAL A 33 -5.26 -14.90 -0.51
N THR A 34 -3.97 -14.84 -0.86
CA THR A 34 -2.87 -14.93 0.12
C THR A 34 -2.16 -13.60 0.35
N SER A 35 -2.44 -12.58 -0.46
CA SER A 35 -1.71 -11.30 -0.57
C SER A 35 -0.23 -11.42 -0.99
N ALA A 36 0.20 -12.61 -1.42
CA ALA A 36 1.59 -12.87 -1.77
C ALA A 36 1.97 -12.24 -3.12
N VAL A 37 3.19 -11.71 -3.19
CA VAL A 37 3.82 -11.31 -4.46
C VAL A 37 4.22 -12.55 -5.23
N THR A 38 3.56 -12.81 -6.35
CA THR A 38 3.73 -14.00 -7.19
C THR A 38 4.56 -13.78 -8.44
N LEU A 39 4.84 -12.52 -8.81
CA LEU A 39 5.65 -12.23 -9.99
C LEU A 39 7.06 -12.82 -9.84
N ALA A 40 7.41 -13.80 -10.66
CA ALA A 40 8.72 -14.45 -10.64
C ALA A 40 9.84 -13.44 -10.94
N GLY A 41 10.94 -13.50 -10.19
CA GLY A 41 12.08 -12.59 -10.35
C GLY A 41 11.87 -11.17 -9.80
N HIS A 42 10.69 -10.87 -9.24
CA HIS A 42 10.49 -9.62 -8.50
C HIS A 42 11.26 -9.65 -7.17
N PRO A 43 11.92 -8.56 -6.73
CA PRO A 43 12.72 -8.57 -5.51
C PRO A 43 11.92 -8.93 -4.24
N GLN A 44 10.64 -8.55 -4.20
CA GLN A 44 9.71 -8.88 -3.11
C GLN A 44 8.95 -10.21 -3.32
N HIS A 45 9.34 -11.06 -4.29
CA HIS A 45 8.66 -12.33 -4.54
C HIS A 45 8.54 -13.19 -3.26
N GLY A 46 7.35 -13.77 -3.03
CA GLY A 46 7.05 -14.60 -1.87
C GLY A 46 6.69 -13.82 -0.60
N LEU A 47 6.89 -12.50 -0.55
CA LEU A 47 6.43 -11.66 0.56
C LEU A 47 4.94 -11.36 0.44
N THR A 48 4.27 -11.11 1.57
CA THR A 48 2.85 -10.75 1.64
C THR A 48 2.67 -9.25 1.87
N ILE A 49 1.65 -8.66 1.22
CA ILE A 49 1.34 -7.23 1.36
C ILE A 49 0.32 -6.95 2.48
N ALA A 50 -0.45 -7.96 2.91
CA ALA A 50 -1.37 -7.81 4.03
C ALA A 50 -0.63 -7.33 5.30
N ASP A 51 -1.30 -6.49 6.09
CA ASP A 51 -0.76 -5.88 7.31
C ASP A 51 0.45 -4.93 7.13
N LYS A 52 0.87 -4.64 5.89
CA LYS A 52 2.00 -3.73 5.60
C LYS A 52 1.53 -2.34 5.19
N ILE A 53 2.38 -1.34 5.42
CA ILE A 53 2.30 -0.08 4.67
C ILE A 53 3.06 -0.33 3.37
N LEU A 54 2.34 -0.34 2.24
CA LEU A 54 2.92 -0.69 0.96
C LEU A 54 3.40 0.57 0.24
N VAL A 55 4.70 0.64 -0.03
CA VAL A 55 5.33 1.74 -0.77
C VAL A 55 5.55 1.29 -2.21
N ILE A 56 4.95 2.02 -3.14
CA ILE A 56 5.00 1.76 -4.59
C ILE A 56 5.59 3.00 -5.27
N PRO A 57 6.92 3.08 -5.45
CA PRO A 57 7.57 4.24 -6.06
C PRO A 57 7.13 4.47 -7.51
N SER A 58 6.86 3.39 -8.24
CA SER A 58 6.30 3.42 -9.59
C SER A 58 5.37 2.24 -9.78
N LEU A 59 4.16 2.52 -10.22
CA LEU A 59 3.17 1.51 -10.56
C LEU A 59 3.26 1.20 -12.06
N ILE A 60 3.13 -0.08 -12.40
CA ILE A 60 2.85 -0.51 -13.78
C ILE A 60 1.57 -1.35 -13.76
N GLY A 61 0.83 -1.34 -14.86
CA GLY A 61 -0.38 -2.15 -15.00
C GLY A 61 -1.48 -1.43 -15.75
N SER A 62 -2.67 -2.00 -15.69
CA SER A 62 -3.89 -1.48 -16.31
C SER A 62 -5.05 -1.53 -15.31
N SER A 63 -6.25 -1.14 -15.76
CA SER A 63 -7.49 -1.23 -14.99
C SER A 63 -7.73 -2.61 -14.38
N SER A 64 -7.20 -3.71 -14.93
CA SER A 64 -7.31 -5.04 -14.30
C SER A 64 -6.68 -5.13 -12.90
N SER A 65 -5.69 -4.28 -12.59
CA SER A 65 -5.12 -4.19 -11.24
C SER A 65 -6.10 -3.60 -10.22
N SER A 66 -7.09 -2.81 -10.64
CA SER A 66 -8.14 -2.30 -9.75
C SER A 66 -9.07 -3.40 -9.25
N ALA A 67 -9.28 -4.45 -10.05
CA ALA A 67 -10.05 -5.62 -9.64
C ALA A 67 -9.31 -6.43 -8.56
N ILE A 68 -7.99 -6.56 -8.68
CA ILE A 68 -7.18 -7.29 -7.69
C ILE A 68 -7.16 -6.58 -6.35
N ILE A 69 -6.97 -5.25 -6.31
CA ILE A 69 -7.04 -4.51 -5.03
C ILE A 69 -8.44 -4.56 -4.41
N LEU A 70 -9.51 -4.54 -5.22
CA LEU A 70 -10.87 -4.74 -4.72
C LEU A 70 -11.07 -6.15 -4.14
N GLU A 71 -10.54 -7.18 -4.79
CA GLU A 71 -10.58 -8.55 -4.27
C GLU A 71 -9.80 -8.69 -2.97
N LEU A 72 -8.65 -8.02 -2.84
CA LEU A 72 -7.89 -7.95 -1.59
C LEU A 72 -8.73 -7.32 -0.46
N PHE A 73 -9.50 -6.26 -0.71
CA PHE A 73 -10.46 -5.74 0.29
C PHE A 73 -11.53 -6.77 0.65
N TYR A 74 -12.16 -7.38 -0.36
CA TYR A 74 -13.19 -8.40 -0.15
C TYR A 74 -12.69 -9.58 0.70
N LYS A 75 -11.44 -10.01 0.47
CA LYS A 75 -10.78 -11.09 1.21
C LYS A 75 -10.15 -10.64 2.54
N LYS A 76 -10.23 -9.35 2.89
CA LYS A 76 -9.56 -8.76 4.08
C LYS A 76 -8.04 -8.97 4.07
N MET A 77 -7.45 -8.91 2.88
CA MET A 77 -6.03 -9.13 2.57
C MET A 77 -5.33 -7.87 2.05
N ALA A 78 -6.02 -6.72 2.03
CA ALA A 78 -5.45 -5.45 1.62
C ALA A 78 -4.29 -5.02 2.56
N PRO A 79 -3.31 -4.25 2.05
CA PRO A 79 -2.31 -3.61 2.90
C PRO A 79 -2.99 -2.61 3.85
N LYS A 80 -2.29 -2.18 4.91
CA LYS A 80 -2.80 -1.15 5.85
C LYS A 80 -2.84 0.25 5.25
N ALA A 81 -2.00 0.53 4.28
CA ALA A 81 -1.95 1.80 3.55
C ALA A 81 -1.23 1.63 2.22
N LEU A 82 -1.48 2.57 1.31
CA LEU A 82 -0.69 2.73 0.08
C LEU A 82 0.03 4.08 0.10
N ILE A 83 1.34 4.06 -0.13
CA ILE A 83 2.15 5.25 -0.44
C ILE A 83 2.58 5.13 -1.90
N LEU A 84 2.06 5.99 -2.75
CA LEU A 84 2.34 6.01 -4.18
C LEU A 84 3.40 7.07 -4.51
N GLY A 85 4.42 6.72 -5.30
CA GLY A 85 5.46 7.67 -5.73
C GLY A 85 4.98 8.71 -6.75
N ASN A 86 3.86 8.43 -7.43
CA ASN A 86 3.23 9.34 -8.36
C ASN A 86 1.71 9.22 -8.24
N ARG A 87 0.99 10.27 -8.65
CA ARG A 87 -0.46 10.22 -8.75
C ARG A 87 -0.85 9.23 -9.85
N ASP A 88 -1.65 8.24 -9.49
CA ASP A 88 -2.20 7.20 -10.37
C ASP A 88 -3.62 6.88 -9.90
N ALA A 89 -4.49 6.40 -10.79
CA ALA A 89 -5.87 6.03 -10.47
C ALA A 89 -6.10 4.51 -10.42
N ILE A 90 -5.17 3.69 -10.91
CA ILE A 90 -5.37 2.24 -11.08
C ILE A 90 -5.73 1.55 -9.77
N LEU A 91 -4.90 1.65 -8.73
CA LEU A 91 -5.22 1.05 -7.42
C LEU A 91 -6.29 1.85 -6.66
N PRO A 92 -6.25 3.20 -6.63
CA PRO A 92 -7.29 4.01 -6.01
C PRO A 92 -8.73 3.70 -6.44
N VAL A 93 -8.97 3.33 -7.70
CA VAL A 93 -10.33 2.95 -8.17
C VAL A 93 -10.92 1.81 -7.33
N GLY A 94 -10.14 0.78 -6.97
CA GLY A 94 -10.66 -0.30 -6.14
C GLY A 94 -10.95 0.14 -4.69
N VAL A 95 -10.24 1.16 -4.19
CA VAL A 95 -10.54 1.78 -2.88
C VAL A 95 -11.86 2.54 -2.92
N VAL A 96 -12.14 3.29 -4.01
CA VAL A 96 -13.45 3.95 -4.21
C VAL A 96 -14.57 2.93 -4.19
N VAL A 97 -14.43 1.83 -4.95
CA VAL A 97 -15.47 0.81 -5.04
C VAL A 97 -15.66 0.13 -3.68
N ALA A 98 -14.59 -0.23 -2.96
CA ALA A 98 -14.70 -0.79 -1.62
C ALA A 98 -15.45 0.15 -0.65
N LYS A 99 -15.17 1.47 -0.72
CA LYS A 99 -15.89 2.48 0.06
C LYS A 99 -17.38 2.54 -0.29
N GLN A 100 -17.74 2.44 -1.57
CA GLN A 100 -19.15 2.41 -2.01
C GLN A 100 -19.90 1.14 -1.57
N MET A 101 -19.17 0.07 -1.26
CA MET A 101 -19.72 -1.18 -0.73
C MET A 101 -19.78 -1.19 0.82
N ASP A 102 -19.51 -0.06 1.48
CA ASP A 102 -19.40 0.08 2.94
C ASP A 102 -18.35 -0.85 3.57
N TRP A 103 -17.29 -1.19 2.83
CA TRP A 103 -16.18 -1.99 3.35
C TRP A 103 -15.14 -1.11 4.04
N PRO A 104 -14.44 -1.63 5.08
CA PRO A 104 -13.28 -0.94 5.62
C PRO A 104 -12.23 -0.67 4.54
N THR A 105 -11.81 0.59 4.42
CA THR A 105 -10.79 1.03 3.47
C THR A 105 -9.52 1.49 4.18
N ILE A 106 -8.51 1.84 3.38
CA ILE A 106 -7.16 2.19 3.85
C ILE A 106 -6.81 3.60 3.38
N PRO A 107 -5.93 4.34 4.09
CA PRO A 107 -5.39 5.57 3.56
C PRO A 107 -4.55 5.31 2.31
N VAL A 108 -4.66 6.23 1.35
CA VAL A 108 -3.85 6.27 0.15
C VAL A 108 -3.31 7.68 -0.01
N VAL A 109 -1.98 7.76 -0.04
CA VAL A 109 -1.27 9.03 -0.15
C VAL A 109 -0.26 9.00 -1.29
N VAL A 110 0.03 10.16 -1.85
CA VAL A 110 1.04 10.35 -2.87
C VAL A 110 2.19 11.14 -2.27
N LEU A 111 3.38 10.56 -2.31
CA LEU A 111 4.64 11.19 -1.90
C LEU A 111 5.68 10.93 -2.99
N PRO A 112 6.08 11.96 -3.75
CA PRO A 112 7.18 11.85 -4.70
C PRO A 112 8.47 11.37 -4.02
N ASP A 113 9.18 10.45 -4.67
CA ASP A 113 10.45 9.88 -4.19
C ASP A 113 10.41 9.41 -2.72
N PRO A 114 9.48 8.51 -2.36
CA PRO A 114 9.29 8.12 -0.96
C PRO A 114 10.58 7.46 -0.44
N PRO A 115 11.21 7.96 0.63
CA PRO A 115 12.53 7.50 1.07
C PRO A 115 12.49 6.18 1.87
N PHE A 116 11.29 5.68 2.15
CA PHE A 116 11.06 4.59 3.09
C PHE A 116 11.54 3.24 2.57
N GLN A 117 12.30 2.54 3.39
CA GLN A 117 12.84 1.20 3.11
C GLN A 117 12.00 0.11 3.78
N THR A 118 11.99 -1.10 3.21
CA THR A 118 11.35 -2.27 3.82
C THR A 118 11.86 -2.46 5.25
N GLY A 119 10.94 -2.67 6.21
CA GLY A 119 11.25 -2.80 7.63
C GLY A 119 11.09 -1.51 8.45
N THR A 120 11.07 -0.35 7.78
CA THR A 120 10.77 0.94 8.43
C THR A 120 9.38 0.91 9.06
N LYS A 121 9.20 1.51 10.23
CA LYS A 121 7.92 1.57 10.94
C LYS A 121 7.32 2.95 10.80
N LEU A 122 6.16 3.04 10.15
CA LEU A 122 5.50 4.30 9.83
C LEU A 122 4.11 4.42 10.45
N HIS A 123 3.78 5.64 10.85
CA HIS A 123 2.43 6.09 11.11
C HIS A 123 2.03 7.12 10.04
N ILE A 124 0.83 6.97 9.50
CA ILE A 124 0.19 7.90 8.56
C ILE A 124 -1.07 8.40 9.25
N ASP A 125 -1.24 9.71 9.37
CA ASP A 125 -2.46 10.31 9.91
C ASP A 125 -3.47 10.67 8.81
N GLU A 126 -4.65 11.13 9.23
CA GLU A 126 -5.75 11.49 8.32
C GLU A 126 -5.44 12.66 7.38
N ASN A 127 -4.45 13.50 7.74
CA ASN A 127 -4.01 14.66 6.96
C ASN A 127 -2.86 14.31 6.00
N GLY A 128 -2.41 13.05 5.98
CA GLY A 128 -1.30 12.60 5.15
C GLY A 128 0.07 12.92 5.73
N LEU A 129 0.16 13.24 7.02
CA LEU A 129 1.46 13.35 7.70
C LEU A 129 1.99 11.94 7.97
N ILE A 130 3.17 11.66 7.41
CA ILE A 130 3.88 10.40 7.59
C ILE A 130 4.98 10.62 8.63
N SER A 131 5.11 9.72 9.60
CA SER A 131 6.13 9.78 10.64
C SER A 131 6.68 8.39 10.95
N GLU A 132 7.99 8.32 11.25
CA GLU A 132 8.58 7.09 11.77
C GLU A 132 8.29 6.95 13.27
N PHE A 133 8.05 5.72 13.73
CA PHE A 133 7.92 5.42 15.14
C PHE A 133 8.81 4.23 15.54
N GLN A 134 9.42 4.31 16.72
CA GLN A 134 10.00 3.13 17.35
C GLN A 134 8.95 2.52 18.30
N PRO A 135 8.70 1.21 18.24
CA PRO A 135 7.95 0.56 19.31
C PRO A 135 8.75 0.67 20.59
N TYR A 136 8.07 0.98 21.69
CA TYR A 136 8.65 0.86 23.02
C TYR A 136 9.24 -0.55 23.19
N THR A 137 10.57 -0.66 23.22
CA THR A 137 11.25 -1.85 23.71
C THR A 137 11.14 -1.83 25.22
N ASN A 138 10.22 -2.61 25.78
CA ASN A 138 10.31 -2.96 27.21
C ASN A 138 11.66 -3.67 27.41
N SER A 139 12.50 -3.03 28.22
CA SER A 139 13.79 -3.54 28.68
C SER A 139 13.58 -4.67 29.68
#